data_AF-A0A7W5V5Z1-F1
#
_entry.id   AF-A0A7W5V5Z1-F1
#
_cell.length_a   1.000
_cell.length_b   1.000
_cell.length_c   1.000
_cell.angle_alpha   90.00
_cell.angle_beta   90.00
_cell.angle_gamma   90.00
#
_symmetry.space_group_name_H-M   'P 1'
#
loop_
_entity.id
_entity.type
_entity.pdbx_description
1 polymer ?
#
loop_
_entity_poly.entity_id
_entity_poly.type
_entity_poly.pdbx_seq_one_letter_code
_entity_poly.pdbx_strand_id
1 'polypeptide(L)'
;MSLDSAQANNKYFTLLVPASGGLFVRDSSKMPTWQDLTPLVPGGETVVAATIVDQGEPPSNDIHISILTADGDVYQTSCVIAGTYTWPTNCRPFVRNTPPVD
;
A
#
# COMPACT_ATOMS: atom_id res chain seq x y z
N MET A 1 -8.66 12.93 0.64
CA MET A 1 -8.04 12.34 -0.57
C MET A 1 -6.54 12.43 -0.39
N SER A 2 -5.82 11.35 -0.68
CA SER A 2 -4.36 11.28 -0.60
C SER A 2 -3.82 10.59 -1.86
N LEU A 3 -2.69 11.07 -2.37
CA LEU A 3 -1.99 10.55 -3.55
C LEU A 3 -0.49 10.51 -3.23
N ASP A 4 0.16 9.41 -3.54
CA ASP A 4 1.60 9.23 -3.37
C ASP A 4 2.18 8.38 -4.51
N SER A 5 3.49 8.38 -4.66
CA SER A 5 4.18 7.58 -5.68
C SER A 5 5.57 7.17 -5.26
N ALA A 6 5.98 5.97 -5.66
CA ALA A 6 7.33 5.47 -5.45
C ALA A 6 7.86 4.81 -6.72
N GLN A 7 9.18 4.84 -6.88
CA GLN A 7 9.88 4.01 -7.86
C GLN A 7 10.52 2.84 -7.13
N ALA A 8 10.28 1.62 -7.59
CA ALA A 8 10.85 0.42 -7.00
C ALA A 8 11.05 -0.66 -8.07
N ASN A 9 12.17 -1.38 -8.04
CA ASN A 9 12.53 -2.41 -9.03
C ASN A 9 12.32 -1.97 -10.51
N ASN A 10 12.78 -0.77 -10.86
CA ASN A 10 12.62 -0.14 -12.18
C ASN A 10 11.17 0.06 -12.66
N LYS A 11 10.20 0.04 -11.75
CA LYS A 11 8.79 0.32 -12.02
C LYS A 11 8.34 1.54 -11.24
N TYR A 12 7.35 2.25 -11.76
CA TYR A 12 6.69 3.34 -11.04
C TYR A 12 5.36 2.85 -10.47
N PHE A 13 5.14 3.18 -9.20
CA PHE A 13 3.92 2.87 -8.48
C PHE A 13 3.20 4.15 -8.12
N THR A 14 1.88 4.16 -8.30
CA THR A 14 1.01 5.24 -7.84
C THR A 14 0.06 4.69 -6.79
N LEU A 15 0.00 5.34 -5.64
CA LEU A 15 -0.91 5.05 -4.53
C LEU A 15 -2.00 6.13 -4.49
N LEU A 16 -3.26 5.72 -4.34
CA LEU A 16 -4.40 6.62 -4.29
C LEU A 16 -5.36 6.19 -3.19
N VAL A 17 -5.74 7.15 -2.35
CA VAL A 17 -6.84 7.08 -1.41
C VAL A 17 -7.91 8.09 -1.84
N PRO A 18 -8.98 7.65 -2.54
CA PRO A 18 -10.08 8.54 -2.91
C PRO A 18 -10.83 9.05 -1.69
N ALA A 19 -11.65 10.08 -1.86
CA ALA A 19 -12.48 10.62 -0.77
C ALA A 19 -13.46 9.60 -0.18
N SER A 20 -13.78 8.52 -0.90
CA SER A 20 -14.60 7.40 -0.41
C SER A 20 -13.88 6.46 0.55
N GLY A 21 -12.57 6.61 0.75
CA GLY A 21 -11.81 5.92 1.79
C GLY A 21 -11.25 4.54 1.43
N GLY A 22 -11.17 4.20 0.14
CA GLY A 22 -10.50 2.99 -0.34
C GLY A 22 -8.98 3.14 -0.47
N LEU A 23 -8.29 2.05 -0.77
CA LEU A 23 -6.84 2.02 -0.98
C LEU A 23 -6.52 1.37 -2.33
N PHE A 24 -5.97 2.15 -3.25
CA PHE A 24 -5.66 1.69 -4.61
C PHE A 24 -4.21 1.90 -4.96
N VAL A 25 -3.63 0.94 -5.67
CA VAL A 25 -2.26 1.06 -6.17
C VAL A 25 -2.19 0.62 -7.62
N ARG A 26 -1.35 1.31 -8.39
CA ARG A 26 -1.11 1.02 -9.80
C ARG A 26 0.38 0.80 -10.05
N ASP A 27 0.70 -0.30 -10.73
CA ASP A 27 2.01 -0.56 -11.34
C ASP A 27 1.97 -0.02 -12.78
N SER A 28 2.87 0.92 -13.12
CA SER A 28 2.95 1.53 -14.45
C SER A 28 3.31 0.54 -15.57
N SER A 29 3.84 -0.64 -15.25
CA SER A 29 4.15 -1.69 -16.24
C SER A 29 2.96 -2.58 -16.58
N LYS A 30 1.88 -2.55 -15.77
CA LYS A 30 0.68 -3.37 -15.92
C LYS A 30 -0.57 -2.54 -16.24
N MET A 31 -0.38 -1.39 -16.92
CA MET A 31 -1.49 -0.52 -17.32
C MET A 31 -2.52 -1.30 -18.14
N PRO A 32 -3.83 -1.00 -17.97
CA PRO A 32 -4.41 0.14 -17.25
C PRO A 32 -4.89 -0.12 -15.81
N THR A 33 -4.59 -1.28 -15.21
CA THR A 33 -5.34 -1.75 -14.03
C THR A 33 -4.86 -1.16 -12.70
N TRP A 34 -5.78 -0.52 -11.96
CA TRP A 34 -5.61 -0.25 -10.53
C TRP A 34 -5.94 -1.50 -9.72
N GLN A 35 -5.10 -1.83 -8.75
CA GLN A 35 -5.39 -2.89 -7.79
C GLN A 35 -6.04 -2.29 -6.54
N ASP A 36 -7.10 -2.94 -6.09
CA ASP A 36 -7.81 -2.60 -4.87
C ASP A 36 -7.20 -3.37 -3.69
N LEU A 37 -6.62 -2.63 -2.76
CA LEU A 37 -6.08 -3.14 -1.50
C LEU A 37 -7.04 -2.93 -0.32
N THR A 38 -8.19 -2.29 -0.54
CA THR A 38 -9.20 -2.04 0.51
C THR A 38 -9.59 -3.32 1.26
N PRO A 39 -9.77 -4.49 0.61
CA PRO A 39 -10.09 -5.73 1.33
C PRO A 39 -9.01 -6.21 2.32
N LEU A 40 -7.78 -5.71 2.21
CA LEU A 40 -6.69 -6.06 3.12
C LEU A 40 -6.64 -5.14 4.36
N VAL A 41 -7.33 -3.99 4.32
CA VAL A 41 -7.35 -3.03 5.43
C VAL A 41 -8.02 -3.69 6.65
N PRO A 42 -7.36 -3.71 7.82
CA PRO A 42 -7.91 -4.33 9.03
C PRO A 42 -9.26 -3.73 9.40
N GLY A 43 -10.19 -4.58 9.84
CA GLY A 43 -11.51 -4.15 10.32
C GLY A 43 -12.42 -3.50 9.26
N GLY A 44 -12.00 -3.43 7.99
CA GLY A 44 -12.73 -2.67 6.97
C GLY A 44 -12.74 -1.16 7.22
N GLU A 45 -11.72 -0.67 7.93
CA GLU A 45 -11.60 0.74 8.30
C GLU A 45 -11.51 1.66 7.07
N THR A 46 -12.01 2.89 7.22
CA THR A 46 -11.91 3.93 6.18
C THR A 46 -10.50 4.51 6.18
N VAL A 47 -9.80 4.42 5.05
CA VAL A 47 -8.46 5.00 4.90
C VAL A 47 -8.58 6.49 4.57
N VAL A 48 -7.87 7.35 5.30
CA VAL A 48 -7.89 8.82 5.08
C VAL A 48 -6.61 9.33 4.42
N ALA A 49 -5.49 8.65 4.66
CA ALA A 49 -4.21 8.93 4.01
C ALA A 49 -3.39 7.65 3.88
N ALA A 50 -2.49 7.63 2.90
CA ALA A 50 -1.52 6.54 2.76
C ALA A 50 -0.22 7.05 2.15
N THR A 51 0.86 6.32 2.39
CA THR A 51 2.17 6.57 1.76
C THR A 51 2.78 5.25 1.28
N ILE A 52 3.61 5.33 0.24
CA ILE A 52 4.30 4.20 -0.37
C ILE A 52 5.79 4.48 -0.45
N VAL A 53 6.62 3.51 -0.07
CA VAL A 53 8.09 3.61 -0.16
C VAL A 53 8.69 2.33 -0.72
N ASP A 54 9.79 2.47 -1.44
CA ASP A 54 10.70 1.36 -1.71
C ASP A 54 11.53 1.10 -0.46
N GLN A 55 11.48 -0.13 0.06
CA GLN A 55 12.34 -0.56 1.16
C GLN A 55 13.13 -1.82 0.81
N GLY A 56 13.07 -2.26 -0.44
CA GLY A 56 13.66 -3.51 -0.87
C GLY A 56 15.15 -3.37 -1.18
N GLU A 57 16.02 -3.78 -0.25
CA GLU A 57 17.36 -4.18 -0.67
C GLU A 57 17.28 -5.54 -1.38
N PRO A 58 18.07 -5.76 -2.45
CA PRO A 58 18.19 -7.07 -3.07
C PRO A 58 18.44 -8.15 -2.00
N PRO A 59 17.69 -9.26 -1.97
CA PRO A 59 16.85 -9.80 -3.06
C PRO A 59 15.35 -9.49 -2.95
N SER A 60 14.87 -8.92 -1.84
CA SER A 60 13.45 -8.68 -1.58
C SER A 60 13.05 -7.32 -2.14
N ASN A 61 12.81 -7.26 -3.46
CA ASN A 61 12.23 -6.07 -4.06
C ASN A 61 10.78 -5.92 -3.57
N ASP A 62 10.59 -5.19 -2.47
CA ASP A 62 9.32 -5.02 -1.78
C ASP A 62 8.97 -3.53 -1.70
N ILE A 63 7.69 -3.22 -1.87
CA ILE A 63 7.14 -1.91 -1.52
C ILE A 63 6.46 -1.99 -0.17
N HIS A 64 6.60 -0.93 0.61
CA HIS A 64 5.93 -0.77 1.89
C HIS A 64 4.85 0.29 1.76
N ILE A 65 3.67 -0.02 2.27
CA ILE A 65 2.52 0.89 2.25
C ILE A 65 2.09 1.09 3.69
N SER A 66 2.09 2.36 4.12
CA SER A 66 1.54 2.76 5.40
C SER A 66 0.22 3.50 5.17
N ILE A 67 -0.78 3.20 5.99
CA ILE A 67 -2.09 3.84 5.96
C ILE A 67 -2.40 4.51 7.29
N LEU A 68 -3.15 5.59 7.22
CA LEU A 68 -3.83 6.22 8.35
C LEU A 68 -5.34 6.03 8.14
N THR A 69 -6.03 5.52 9.16
CA THR A 69 -7.48 5.32 9.12
C THR A 69 -8.22 6.48 9.78
N ALA A 70 -9.53 6.54 9.57
CA ALA A 70 -10.39 7.59 10.11
C ALA A 70 -10.41 7.63 11.64
N ASP A 71 -10.17 6.48 12.30
CA ASP A 71 -10.08 6.36 13.75
C ASP A 71 -8.70 6.77 14.31
N GLY A 72 -7.78 7.19 13.43
CA GLY A 72 -6.43 7.64 13.80
C GLY A 72 -5.41 6.51 13.88
N ASP A 73 -5.77 5.30 13.44
CA ASP A 73 -4.87 4.16 13.48
C ASP A 73 -3.91 4.13 12.31
N VAL A 74 -2.66 3.76 12.61
CA VAL A 74 -1.61 3.61 11.62
C VAL A 74 -1.35 2.13 11.41
N TYR A 75 -1.42 1.68 10.16
CA TYR A 75 -1.07 0.32 9.80
C TYR A 75 -0.05 0.30 8.67
N GLN A 76 0.75 -0.75 8.60
CA GLN A 76 1.72 -0.96 7.54
C GLN A 76 1.59 -2.36 6.93
N THR A 77 1.70 -2.46 5.61
CA THR A 77 1.87 -3.71 4.87
C THR A 77 3.13 -3.65 4.01
N SER A 78 3.60 -4.81 3.57
CA SER A 78 4.60 -4.93 2.51
C SER A 78 4.10 -5.84 1.40
N CYS A 79 4.43 -5.51 0.16
CA CYS A 79 4.07 -6.30 -1.01
C CYS A 79 5.31 -6.58 -1.86
N VAL A 80 5.52 -7.85 -2.19
CA VAL A 80 6.62 -8.24 -3.08
C VAL A 80 6.33 -7.71 -4.50
N ILE A 81 7.34 -7.18 -5.20
CA ILE A 81 7.16 -6.65 -6.58
C ILE A 81 8.06 -7.33 -7.63
N ALA A 82 8.86 -8.32 -7.21
CA ALA A 82 9.66 -9.17 -8.09
C ALA A 82 8.89 -10.42 -8.56
N GLY A 83 9.24 -10.98 -9.73
CA GLY A 83 8.76 -12.31 -10.18
C GLY A 83 7.35 -12.37 -10.77
N THR A 84 6.80 -13.59 -10.84
CA THR A 84 5.48 -13.92 -11.40
C THR A 84 4.33 -13.79 -10.39
N TYR A 85 4.58 -13.25 -9.19
CA TYR A 85 3.54 -13.15 -8.17
C TYR A 85 2.34 -12.31 -8.65
N THR A 86 1.14 -12.79 -8.33
CA THR A 86 -0.11 -12.09 -8.57
C THR A 86 -0.24 -10.94 -7.57
N TRP A 87 0.13 -9.74 -8.03
CA TRP A 87 -0.15 -8.51 -7.31
C TRP A 87 -1.67 -8.23 -7.35
N PRO A 88 -2.36 -7.90 -6.24
CA PRO A 88 -1.84 -7.62 -4.90
C PRO A 88 -1.91 -8.79 -3.90
N THR A 89 -2.27 -10.00 -4.33
CA THR A 89 -2.43 -11.17 -3.42
C THR A 89 -1.15 -11.58 -2.68
N ASN A 90 -0.02 -10.97 -3.02
CA ASN A 90 1.27 -11.15 -2.39
C ASN A 90 1.64 -10.06 -1.37
N CYS A 91 0.72 -9.14 -1.07
CA CYS A 91 0.83 -8.25 0.08
C CYS A 91 0.67 -9.04 1.38
N ARG A 92 1.49 -8.72 2.38
CA ARG A 92 1.35 -9.26 3.73
C ARG A 92 0.13 -8.65 4.42
N PRO A 93 -0.41 -9.28 5.48
CA PRO A 93 -1.40 -8.64 6.33
C PRO A 93 -0.88 -7.30 6.87
N PHE A 94 -1.77 -6.33 7.02
CA PHE A 94 -1.45 -5.07 7.69
C PHE A 94 -1.13 -5.32 9.17
N VAL A 95 -0.06 -4.69 9.64
CA VAL A 95 0.38 -4.69 11.04
C VAL A 95 0.11 -3.31 11.61
N ARG A 96 -0.50 -3.26 12.81
CA ARG A 96 -0.77 -2.00 13.52
C ARG A 96 0.54 -1.41 14.05
N ASN A 97 0.80 -0.16 13.67
CA ASN A 97 1.93 0.65 14.06
C ASN A 97 1.48 2.01 14.67
N THR A 98 0.23 2.11 15.13
CA THR A 98 -0.26 3.30 15.85
C THR A 98 0.63 3.59 17.06
N PRO A 99 1.14 4.83 17.25
CA PRO A 99 1.85 5.20 18.46
C PRO A 99 1.01 4.94 19.72
N PRO A 100 1.63 4.66 20.88
CA PRO A 100 0.92 4.62 22.14
C PRO A 100 0.23 5.97 22.41
N VAL A 101 -0.95 5.91 23.01
CA VAL A 101 -1.59 7.10 23.60
C VAL A 101 -0.93 7.37 24.95
N ASP A 102 -0.46 8.60 25.16
CA ASP A 102 -0.04 9.10 26.48
C ASP A 102 -1.25 9.38 27.40
#